data_AF-F6G7A6-F1
#
_entry.id   AF-F6G7A6-F1
#
_cell.length_a   1.000
_cell.length_b   1.000
_cell.length_c   1.000
_cell.angle_alpha   90.00
_cell.angle_beta   90.00
_cell.angle_gamma   90.00
#
_symmetry.space_group_name_H-M   'P 1'
#
loop_
_entity.id
_entity.type
_entity.pdbx_description
1 polymer ?
#
loop_
_entity_poly.entity_id
_entity_poly.type
_entity_poly.pdbx_seq_one_letter_code
_entity_poly.pdbx_strand_id
1 'polypeptide(L)'
;MALLPPDQGDWPHDALLQALRRKVGEIELLEQRLAQSKRHLVALIDELATKAEGEDCTDRAKRVLDRMNQERVSQPSGERSARLARKRA
;
A
#
# COMPACT_ATOMS: atom_id res chain seq x y z
N MET A 1 1.35 12.25 13.85
CA MET A 1 1.79 10.93 14.32
C MET A 1 2.49 11.13 15.66
N ALA A 2 1.74 11.18 16.75
CA ALA A 2 2.35 11.30 18.08
C ALA A 2 2.79 9.90 18.50
N LEU A 3 4.09 9.72 18.71
CA LEU A 3 4.67 8.47 19.22
C LEU A 3 4.32 8.24 20.69
N LEU A 4 3.99 9.32 21.41
CA LEU A 4 3.81 9.33 22.85
C LEU A 4 2.70 10.34 23.23
N PRO A 5 1.79 10.04 24.19
CA PRO A 5 0.93 11.06 24.80
C PRO A 5 1.76 12.19 25.42
N PRO A 6 1.23 13.42 25.45
CA PRO A 6 1.99 14.61 25.86
C PRO A 6 2.36 14.66 27.35
N ASP A 7 1.78 13.79 28.17
CA ASP A 7 1.97 13.77 29.62
C ASP A 7 3.09 12.78 30.01
N GLN A 8 4.20 13.33 30.49
CA GLN A 8 5.49 12.65 30.65
C GLN A 8 5.75 12.19 32.11
N GLY A 9 4.76 12.30 33.00
CA GLY A 9 4.97 12.17 34.45
C GLY A 9 5.21 10.75 34.95
N ASP A 10 4.52 9.74 34.41
CA ASP A 10 4.55 8.39 34.98
C ASP A 10 4.20 7.34 33.92
N TRP A 11 5.21 6.94 33.14
CA TRP A 11 5.01 5.94 32.09
C TRP A 11 5.27 4.54 32.66
N PRO A 12 4.27 3.65 32.71
CA PRO A 12 4.53 2.26 33.01
C PRO A 12 5.44 1.71 31.91
N HIS A 13 6.64 1.28 32.30
CA HIS A 13 7.68 0.78 31.38
C HIS A 13 7.12 -0.27 30.40
N ASP A 14 6.24 -1.13 30.89
CA ASP A 14 5.60 -2.17 30.07
C ASP A 14 4.67 -1.59 28.99
N ALA A 15 3.88 -0.56 29.34
CA ALA A 15 2.98 0.10 28.38
C ALA A 15 3.77 0.85 27.30
N LEU A 16 4.88 1.50 27.66
CA LEU A 16 5.81 2.10 26.69
C LEU A 16 6.34 1.05 25.71
N LEU A 17 6.81 -0.08 26.25
CA LEU A 17 7.39 -1.15 25.45
C LEU A 17 6.35 -1.76 24.51
N GLN A 18 5.12 -1.97 24.97
CA GLN A 18 4.01 -2.44 24.13
C GLN A 18 3.67 -1.44 23.03
N ALA A 19 3.60 -0.15 23.34
CA ALA A 19 3.33 0.90 22.34
C ALA A 19 4.42 0.96 21.25
N LEU A 20 5.69 0.87 21.65
CA LEU A 20 6.82 0.84 20.72
C LEU A 20 6.79 -0.42 19.85
N ARG A 21 6.54 -1.61 20.41
CA ARG A 21 6.40 -2.87 19.64
C ARG A 21 5.29 -2.79 18.61
N ARG A 22 4.13 -2.22 18.98
CA ARG A 22 3.04 -1.98 18.05
C ARG A 22 3.46 -1.06 16.91
N LYS A 23 4.21 0.01 17.21
CA LYS A 23 4.71 0.93 16.17
C LYS A 23 5.71 0.29 15.23
N VAL A 24 6.57 -0.59 15.74
CA VAL A 24 7.46 -1.39 14.89
C VAL A 24 6.63 -2.23 13.91
N GLY A 25 5.61 -2.95 14.37
CA GLY A 25 4.74 -3.73 13.48
C GLY A 25 3.99 -2.89 12.45
N GLU A 26 3.54 -1.68 12.82
CA GLU A 26 2.94 -0.73 11.87
C GLU A 26 3.95 -0.28 10.81
N ILE A 27 5.21 -0.02 11.18
CA ILE A 27 6.29 0.34 10.25
C ILE A 27 6.58 -0.84 9.31
N GLU A 28 6.70 -2.06 9.82
CA GLU A 28 6.95 -3.25 9.00
C GLU A 28 5.86 -3.46 7.94
N LEU A 29 4.60 -3.18 8.27
CA LEU A 29 3.51 -3.22 7.30
C LEU A 29 3.65 -2.14 6.22
N LEU A 30 4.06 -0.93 6.61
CA LEU A 30 4.32 0.16 5.67
C LEU A 30 5.50 -0.14 4.75
N GLU A 31 6.56 -0.76 5.28
CA GLU A 31 7.72 -1.20 4.51
C GLU A 31 7.35 -2.27 3.48
N GLN A 32 6.52 -3.24 3.85
CA GLN A 32 6.00 -4.25 2.92
C GLN A 32 5.21 -3.61 1.77
N ARG A 33 4.32 -2.66 2.10
CA ARG A 33 3.57 -1.91 1.10
C ARG A 33 4.50 -1.12 0.18
N LEU A 34 5.51 -0.46 0.73
CA LEU A 34 6.49 0.28 -0.06
C LEU A 34 7.31 -0.64 -0.96
N ALA A 35 7.73 -1.80 -0.46
CA ALA A 35 8.43 -2.81 -1.25
C ALA A 35 7.57 -3.31 -2.42
N GLN A 36 6.28 -3.55 -2.20
CA GLN A 36 5.34 -3.90 -3.26
C GLN A 36 5.22 -2.77 -4.30
N SER A 37 5.00 -1.53 -3.86
CA SER A 37 4.91 -0.37 -4.77
C SER A 37 6.20 -0.19 -5.56
N LYS A 38 7.37 -0.36 -4.94
CA LYS A 38 8.67 -0.30 -5.61
C LYS A 38 8.79 -1.37 -6.70
N ARG A 39 8.44 -2.63 -6.41
CA ARG A 39 8.49 -3.71 -7.41
C ARG A 39 7.62 -3.38 -8.63
N HIS A 40 6.42 -2.85 -8.39
CA HIS A 40 5.54 -2.42 -9.46
C HIS A 40 6.20 -1.31 -10.29
N LEU A 41 6.69 -0.22 -9.66
CA LEU A 41 7.36 0.87 -10.39
C LEU A 41 8.57 0.40 -11.20
N VAL A 42 9.37 -0.53 -10.66
CA VAL A 42 10.52 -1.10 -11.37
C VAL A 42 10.05 -1.90 -12.60
N ALA A 43 8.99 -2.70 -12.48
CA ALA A 43 8.43 -3.42 -13.63
C ALA A 43 7.93 -2.46 -14.72
N LEU A 44 7.27 -1.37 -14.33
CA LEU A 44 6.81 -0.35 -15.29
C LEU A 44 7.98 0.34 -16.01
N ILE A 45 9.06 0.61 -15.28
CA ILE A 45 10.27 1.19 -15.86
C ILE A 45 10.86 0.21 -16.89
N ASP A 46 10.91 -1.09 -16.59
CA ASP A 46 11.41 -2.11 -17.51
C ASP A 46 10.54 -2.22 -18.78
N GLU A 47 9.21 -2.20 -18.63
CA GLU A 47 8.26 -2.17 -19.74
C GLU A 47 8.46 -0.93 -20.63
N LEU A 48 8.74 0.23 -20.03
CA LEU A 48 9.03 1.45 -20.76
C LEU A 48 10.43 1.43 -21.42
N ALA A 49 11.42 0.83 -20.77
CA ALA A 49 12.81 0.78 -21.24
C ALA A 49 13.05 -0.26 -22.35
N THR A 50 12.26 -1.34 -22.40
CA THR A 50 12.35 -2.38 -23.44
C THR A 50 11.84 -1.87 -24.79
N LYS A 51 12.71 -1.21 -25.56
CA LYS A 51 12.41 -0.69 -26.90
C LYS A 51 12.20 -1.84 -27.89
N ALA A 52 10.97 -2.04 -28.35
CA ALA A 52 10.69 -2.63 -29.66
C ALA A 52 10.81 -1.51 -30.71
N GLU A 53 11.61 -1.71 -31.75
CA GLU A 53 11.75 -0.73 -32.83
C GLU A 53 10.38 -0.38 -33.43
N GLY A 54 9.91 0.85 -33.20
CA GLY A 54 8.76 1.43 -33.91
C GLY A 54 7.49 1.71 -33.10
N GLU A 55 7.44 1.42 -31.78
CA GLU A 55 6.23 1.72 -30.98
C GLU A 55 6.32 3.09 -30.29
N ASP A 56 5.28 3.92 -30.45
CA ASP A 56 5.20 5.25 -29.87
C ASP A 56 5.13 5.19 -28.34
N CYS A 57 6.07 5.87 -27.68
CA CYS A 57 6.20 5.92 -26.22
C CYS A 57 4.89 6.32 -25.52
N THR A 58 4.05 7.11 -26.19
CA THR A 58 2.77 7.62 -25.68
C THR A 58 1.73 6.51 -25.49
N ASP A 59 1.64 5.56 -26.42
CA ASP A 59 0.66 4.48 -26.34
C ASP A 59 1.01 3.50 -25.21
N ARG A 60 2.31 3.24 -25.04
CA ARG A 60 2.83 2.39 -23.96
C ARG A 60 2.61 2.99 -22.58
N ALA A 61 2.90 4.28 -22.41
CA ALA A 61 2.66 4.99 -21.14
C ALA A 61 1.16 4.96 -20.76
N LYS A 62 0.26 5.11 -21.74
CA LYS A 62 -1.20 4.99 -21.51
C LYS A 62 -1.60 3.59 -21.03
N ARG A 63 -1.10 2.51 -21.65
CA ARG A 63 -1.41 1.14 -21.22
C ARG A 63 -0.90 0.84 -19.81
N VAL A 64 0.31 1.29 -19.49
CA VAL A 64 0.89 1.17 -18.14
C VAL A 64 0.03 1.90 -17.11
N LEU A 65 -0.36 3.15 -17.38
CA LEU A 65 -1.22 3.93 -16.49
C LEU A 65 -2.62 3.32 -16.31
N ASP A 66 -3.18 2.76 -17.38
CA ASP A 66 -4.48 2.10 -17.33
C ASP A 66 -4.42 0.82 -16.46
N ARG A 67 -3.36 0.02 -16.60
CA ARG A 67 -3.10 -1.15 -15.75
C ARG A 67 -2.95 -0.78 -14.27
N MET A 68 -2.18 0.27 -13.96
CA MET A 68 -2.06 0.78 -12.59
C MET A 68 -3.42 1.20 -12.01
N ASN A 69 -4.28 1.82 -12.83
CA ASN A 69 -5.60 2.25 -12.40
C ASN A 69 -6.53 1.04 -12.16
N GLN A 70 -6.45 0.01 -13.00
CA GLN A 70 -7.19 -1.24 -12.83
C GLN A 70 -6.73 -2.04 -11.59
N GLU A 71 -5.44 -2.06 -11.26
CA GLU A 71 -4.92 -2.72 -10.06
C GLU A 71 -5.34 -2.01 -8.77
N ARG A 72 -5.53 -0.68 -8.81
CA ARG A 72 -6.15 0.07 -7.70
C ARG A 72 -7.63 -0.26 -7.53
N VAL A 73 -8.34 -0.52 -8.63
CA VAL A 73 -9.75 -0.96 -8.61
C VAL A 73 -9.86 -2.43 -8.17
N SER A 74 -8.81 -3.22 -8.39
CA SER A 74 -8.71 -4.64 -8.02
C SER A 74 -8.21 -4.88 -6.60
N GLN A 75 -7.84 -3.82 -5.85
CA GLN A 75 -7.74 -3.95 -4.40
C GLN A 75 -9.12 -4.36 -3.90
N PRO A 76 -9.28 -5.54 -3.25
CA PRO A 76 -10.57 -5.98 -2.82
C PRO A 76 -11.06 -4.95 -1.81
N SER A 77 -12.09 -4.20 -2.21
CA SER A 77 -13.01 -3.58 -1.28
C SER A 77 -13.67 -4.72 -0.51
N GLY A 78 -12.96 -5.23 0.50
CA GLY A 78 -13.43 -6.28 1.41
C GLY A 78 -14.65 -5.86 2.23
N GLU A 79 -15.16 -4.64 2.01
CA GLU A 79 -16.22 -4.04 2.83
C GLU A 79 -17.58 -3.94 2.13
N ARG A 80 -17.67 -4.24 0.82
CA ARG A 80 -18.96 -4.21 0.10
C ARG A 80 -19.70 -5.55 0.07
N SER A 81 -19.00 -6.69 0.04
CA SER A 81 -19.67 -8.01 0.03
C SER A 81 -20.31 -8.39 1.37
N ALA A 82 -19.80 -7.89 2.50
CA ALA A 82 -20.36 -8.20 3.82
C ALA A 82 -21.74 -7.57 4.09
N ARG A 83 -22.11 -6.49 3.37
CA ARG A 83 -23.40 -5.80 3.57
C ARG A 83 -24.57 -6.42 2.79
N LEU A 84 -24.31 -7.11 1.67
CA LEU A 84 -25.40 -7.75 0.91
C LEU A 84 -25.86 -9.08 1.53
N ALA A 85 -24.98 -9.78 2.26
CA ALA A 85 -25.32 -11.05 2.92
C ALA A 85 -26.25 -10.87 4.13
N ARG A 86 -26.19 -9.73 4.83
CA ARG A 86 -27.03 -9.45 6.01
C ARG A 86 -28.45 -8.98 5.70
N LYS A 87 -28.77 -8.72 4.43
CA LYS A 87 -30.11 -8.26 4.01
C LYS A 87 -31.01 -9.41 3.51
N ARG A 88 -30.54 -10.65 3.65
CA ARG A 88 -31.24 -11.88 3.26
C ARG A 88 -31.32 -12.92 4.40
N ALA A 89 -31.09 -12.50 5.65
CA ALA A 89 -31.28 -13.29 6.85
C ALA A 89 -32.34 -12.64 7.72
#